data_AF-A0A1H4D6D3-F1
#
_entry.id   AF-A0A1H4D6D3-F1
#
_cell.length_a   1.000
_cell.length_b   1.000
_cell.length_c   1.000
_cell.angle_alpha   90.00
_cell.angle_beta   90.00
_cell.angle_gamma   90.00
#
_symmetry.space_group_name_H-M   'P 1'
#
loop_
_entity.id
_entity.type
_entity.pdbx_description
1 polymer ?
#
loop_
_entity_poly.entity_id
_entity_poly.type
_entity_poly.pdbx_seq_one_letter_code
_entity_poly.pdbx_strand_id
1 'polypeptide(L)'
;MSYTRSALNQFQFYCPTIDRANTRLHFENQKLSALLGDVNSMSPTLEDREQLYTEVLTAWQKHKSLDGLPKRSLLKLPYALFWNDNSKIVLVENQELLNAYLGWLKRSVIRQAVAAMLDEFLFQYDPAAPWFKSIQKCLSVILSVHDDSPRIRRMASRCKEYHFLEDDAPKKFGIKIFQERHDVTGFLTIAGLSGRRENGGFVEHVFLWFLEAVKVRLSDSKPIRKGIVSSFLEFAICQSGSLRFEKHRAALINSLLEPFGAKDDPMGAKKQILPFLIEQFGDPRINHGKWSHVSQNALAVIHRWLVKGTLEDFFVLLEKVADQDDGASRMWRYRKAFWSAYLNKNVISNAWVVLGRDARRFARQYFKGKIDKYGSLVGSSGSSVSSLHSVLLMEIGGLLVAEWSHSGKCHVWHPSEKPRPIFYSKEYGRDDLTCSYSWSDMDAPPFFHHGSERGTWQNKISSFIRRHTNITLMSSEFMPRD
;
A
#
# COMPACT_ATOMS: atom_id res chain seq x y z
N MET A 1 9.40 18.53 10.84
CA MET A 1 10.85 18.83 10.89
C MET A 1 11.42 18.62 9.50
N SER A 2 11.93 19.69 8.92
CA SER A 2 12.47 19.80 7.56
C SER A 2 13.85 19.13 7.47
N TYR A 3 13.90 17.86 7.06
CA TYR A 3 15.14 17.22 6.69
C TYR A 3 15.43 17.47 5.21
N THR A 4 16.44 18.32 4.98
CA THR A 4 16.93 18.77 3.68
C THR A 4 17.59 17.65 2.88
N ARG A 5 17.50 17.77 1.55
CA ARG A 5 18.04 16.93 0.45
C ARG A 5 19.50 16.44 0.56
N SER A 6 20.24 16.76 1.62
CA SER A 6 21.67 16.48 1.78
C SER A 6 22.01 15.03 2.15
N ALA A 7 21.06 14.23 2.65
CA ALA A 7 21.32 12.86 3.09
C ALA A 7 21.26 11.79 1.98
N LEU A 8 20.85 12.15 0.75
CA LEU A 8 20.69 11.21 -0.36
C LEU A 8 21.96 11.05 -1.23
N ASN A 9 23.01 11.87 -1.03
CA ASN A 9 24.24 11.81 -1.82
C ASN A 9 25.32 10.85 -1.28
N GLN A 10 25.10 10.19 -0.14
CA GLN A 10 26.03 9.18 0.40
C GLN A 10 25.75 7.74 -0.09
N PHE A 11 24.85 7.53 -1.05
CA PHE A 11 24.53 6.21 -1.59
C PHE A 11 25.52 5.74 -2.67
N GLN A 12 26.76 5.45 -2.29
CA GLN A 12 27.61 4.50 -3.02
C GLN A 12 27.43 3.12 -2.36
N PHE A 13 26.49 2.33 -2.88
CA PHE A 13 26.35 0.94 -2.46
C PHE A 13 27.38 0.08 -3.19
N TYR A 14 28.49 -0.21 -2.53
CA TYR A 14 29.34 -1.35 -2.88
C TYR A 14 28.59 -2.64 -2.50
N CYS A 15 28.47 -3.57 -3.43
CA CYS A 15 27.77 -4.84 -3.21
C CYS A 15 28.81 -5.97 -3.30
N PRO A 16 29.10 -6.72 -2.22
CA PRO A 16 29.69 -8.03 -2.38
C PRO A 16 28.62 -8.96 -2.97
N THR A 17 28.99 -9.75 -3.97
CA THR A 17 28.19 -10.89 -4.43
C THR A 17 28.04 -11.90 -3.29
N ILE A 18 26.84 -12.04 -2.74
CA ILE A 18 26.52 -13.04 -1.72
C ILE A 18 25.78 -14.22 -2.38
N ASP A 19 26.35 -15.40 -2.19
CA ASP A 19 25.86 -16.68 -2.68
C ASP A 19 24.52 -17.08 -2.02
N ARG A 20 23.47 -17.24 -2.84
CA ARG A 20 22.07 -17.41 -2.40
C ARG A 20 21.81 -18.70 -1.62
N ALA A 21 22.57 -19.76 -1.89
CA ALA A 21 22.40 -21.06 -1.23
C ALA A 21 22.89 -21.03 0.23
N ASN A 22 23.97 -20.30 0.50
CA ASN A 22 24.53 -20.14 1.85
C ASN A 22 23.62 -19.31 2.78
N THR A 23 22.92 -18.31 2.24
CA THR A 23 22.02 -17.46 3.01
C THR A 23 20.86 -18.21 3.64
N ARG A 24 20.24 -19.20 2.95
CA ARG A 24 19.07 -19.93 3.48
C ARG A 24 19.46 -20.92 4.58
N LEU A 25 20.54 -21.67 4.39
CA LEU A 25 21.11 -22.55 5.41
C LEU A 25 21.60 -21.79 6.65
N HIS A 26 22.25 -20.63 6.45
CA HIS A 26 22.65 -19.75 7.54
C HIS A 26 21.44 -19.27 8.34
N PHE A 27 20.32 -18.98 7.67
CA PHE A 27 19.09 -18.56 8.33
C PHE A 27 18.34 -19.66 9.05
N GLU A 28 18.24 -20.86 8.48
CA GLU A 28 17.64 -21.99 9.20
C GLU A 28 18.50 -22.36 10.43
N ASN A 29 19.83 -22.29 10.33
CA ASN A 29 20.72 -22.49 11.48
C ASN A 29 20.61 -21.38 12.53
N GLN A 30 20.51 -20.11 12.12
CA GLN A 30 20.24 -19.00 13.05
C GLN A 30 18.85 -19.10 13.68
N LYS A 31 17.84 -19.62 12.97
CA LYS A 31 16.48 -19.85 13.46
C LYS A 31 16.42 -21.00 14.47
N LEU A 32 17.20 -22.06 14.28
CA LEU A 32 17.40 -23.15 15.25
C LEU A 32 18.16 -22.68 16.49
N SER A 33 19.24 -21.92 16.31
CA SER A 33 19.90 -21.21 17.42
C SER A 33 18.93 -20.21 18.08
N ALA A 34 17.95 -19.71 17.32
CA ALA A 34 16.96 -18.78 17.83
C ALA A 34 15.97 -19.41 18.81
N LEU A 35 15.54 -20.63 18.51
CA LEU A 35 14.67 -21.45 19.37
C LEU A 35 15.34 -21.84 20.71
N LEU A 36 16.66 -21.95 20.75
CA LEU A 36 17.40 -22.42 21.94
C LEU A 36 17.66 -21.34 23.01
N GLY A 37 17.20 -20.10 22.83
CA GLY A 37 17.39 -19.01 23.79
C GLY A 37 16.34 -17.90 23.79
N ASP A 38 15.32 -17.98 22.93
CA ASP A 38 14.21 -17.04 22.92
C ASP A 38 13.10 -17.53 23.85
N VAL A 39 13.08 -16.97 25.06
CA VAL A 39 11.86 -16.97 25.87
C VAL A 39 11.14 -15.67 25.52
N ASN A 40 9.99 -15.75 24.86
CA ASN A 40 9.09 -14.60 24.75
C ASN A 40 8.83 -14.08 26.16
N SER A 41 9.17 -12.82 26.44
CA SER A 41 8.75 -12.19 27.69
C SER A 41 7.23 -12.17 27.70
N MET A 42 6.64 -13.05 28.49
CA MET A 42 5.23 -12.93 28.79
C MET A 42 5.05 -11.64 29.57
N SER A 43 4.34 -10.74 28.95
CA SER A 43 3.80 -9.55 29.61
C SER A 43 3.03 -9.97 30.86
N PRO A 44 3.19 -9.29 32.00
CA PRO A 44 2.35 -9.54 33.15
C PRO A 44 0.88 -9.31 32.78
N THR A 45 -0.03 -10.02 33.46
CA THR A 45 -1.48 -9.82 33.32
C THR A 45 -1.87 -8.38 33.64
N LEU A 46 -3.05 -7.93 33.21
CA LEU A 46 -3.52 -6.58 33.52
C LEU A 46 -3.58 -6.34 35.04
N GLU A 47 -4.08 -7.32 35.80
CA GLU A 47 -4.11 -7.29 37.26
C GLU A 47 -2.71 -7.19 37.87
N ASP A 48 -1.74 -7.97 37.38
CA ASP A 48 -0.35 -7.91 37.84
C ASP A 48 0.27 -6.53 37.58
N ARG A 49 -0.02 -5.93 36.41
CA ARG A 49 0.48 -4.59 36.05
C ARG A 49 -0.13 -3.52 36.94
N GLU A 50 -1.42 -3.64 37.26
CA GLU A 50 -2.13 -2.72 38.13
C GLU A 50 -1.61 -2.74 39.57
N GLN A 51 -1.44 -3.93 40.10
CA GLN A 51 -0.87 -4.12 41.42
C GLN A 51 0.55 -3.55 41.48
N LEU A 52 1.38 -3.86 40.47
CA LEU A 52 2.75 -3.39 40.40
C LEU A 52 2.84 -1.87 40.30
N TYR A 53 2.01 -1.24 39.47
CA TYR A 53 1.93 0.21 39.35
C TYR A 53 1.56 0.87 40.67
N THR A 54 0.53 0.35 41.34
CA THR A 54 0.04 0.90 42.61
C THR A 54 1.09 0.76 43.71
N GLU A 55 1.74 -0.40 43.79
CA GLU A 55 2.83 -0.65 44.74
C GLU A 55 3.99 0.34 44.56
N VAL A 56 4.43 0.53 43.32
CA VAL A 56 5.55 1.42 42.98
C VAL A 56 5.18 2.88 43.21
N LEU A 57 3.99 3.30 42.76
CA LEU A 57 3.54 4.67 42.93
C LEU A 57 3.41 5.04 44.41
N THR A 58 2.85 4.13 45.22
CA THR A 58 2.69 4.35 46.67
C THR A 58 4.04 4.44 47.36
N ALA A 59 4.97 3.53 47.06
CA ALA A 59 6.33 3.57 47.60
C ALA A 59 7.05 4.87 47.22
N TRP A 60 6.93 5.28 45.95
CA TRP A 60 7.58 6.48 45.44
C TRP A 60 7.00 7.76 46.04
N GLN A 61 5.68 7.85 46.20
CA GLN A 61 5.03 9.01 46.83
C GLN A 61 5.40 9.15 48.31
N LYS A 62 5.52 8.03 49.03
CA LYS A 62 5.81 8.02 50.46
C LYS A 62 7.28 8.28 50.78
N HIS A 63 8.20 7.67 50.01
CA HIS A 63 9.62 7.60 50.35
C HIS A 63 10.56 8.24 49.33
N LYS A 64 10.07 8.59 48.13
CA LYS A 64 10.90 9.06 47.01
C LYS A 64 12.11 8.15 46.72
N SER A 65 11.94 6.86 46.99
CA SER A 65 12.95 5.83 46.79
C SER A 65 12.28 4.53 46.33
N LEU A 66 13.07 3.71 45.63
CA LEU A 66 12.71 2.33 45.29
C LEU A 66 13.18 1.33 46.37
N ASP A 67 13.88 1.81 47.40
CA ASP A 67 14.35 0.98 48.50
C ASP A 67 13.16 0.42 49.30
N GLY A 68 13.26 -0.86 49.66
CA GLY A 68 12.18 -1.58 50.34
C GLY A 68 11.12 -2.18 49.41
N LEU A 69 11.13 -1.87 48.10
CA LEU A 69 10.30 -2.61 47.15
C LEU A 69 10.76 -4.07 47.03
N PRO A 70 9.83 -5.04 46.95
CA PRO A 70 10.18 -6.43 46.73
C PRO A 70 11.00 -6.59 45.45
N LYS A 71 12.02 -7.45 45.49
CA LYS A 71 12.85 -7.77 44.32
C LYS A 71 11.98 -8.15 43.11
N ARG A 72 10.93 -8.95 43.31
CA ARG A 72 9.99 -9.34 42.24
C ARG A 72 9.37 -8.14 41.52
N SER A 73 9.09 -7.05 42.23
CA SER A 73 8.47 -5.84 41.72
C SER A 73 9.48 -5.05 40.90
N LEU A 74 10.71 -4.90 41.40
CA LEU A 74 11.81 -4.25 40.66
C LEU A 74 12.17 -4.98 39.35
N LEU A 75 12.05 -6.32 39.31
CA LEU A 75 12.28 -7.11 38.09
C LEU A 75 11.20 -6.89 37.02
N LYS A 76 9.95 -6.64 37.45
CA LYS A 76 8.81 -6.41 36.56
C LYS A 76 8.54 -4.92 36.31
N LEU A 77 9.19 -4.01 37.03
CA LEU A 77 8.96 -2.57 36.99
C LEU A 77 8.91 -1.97 35.57
N PRO A 78 9.69 -2.41 34.56
CA PRO A 78 9.54 -1.89 33.20
C PRO A 78 8.10 -1.95 32.68
N TYR A 79 7.35 -3.02 32.98
CA TYR A 79 5.96 -3.15 32.55
C TYR A 79 5.02 -2.11 33.17
N ALA A 80 5.30 -1.65 34.40
CA ALA A 80 4.54 -0.58 35.05
C ALA A 80 5.04 0.81 34.68
N LEU A 81 6.33 0.97 34.40
CA LEU A 81 6.93 2.25 33.97
C LEU A 81 6.25 2.78 32.71
N PHE A 82 6.10 1.92 31.72
CA PHE A 82 5.51 2.26 30.43
C PHE A 82 3.99 2.05 30.36
N TRP A 83 3.35 1.77 31.49
CA TRP A 83 1.91 1.60 31.49
C TRP A 83 1.22 2.95 31.30
N ASN A 84 0.50 3.06 30.18
CA ASN A 84 -0.29 4.24 29.84
C ASN A 84 -1.77 3.84 29.81
N ASP A 85 -2.53 4.45 30.72
CA ASP A 85 -3.98 4.41 30.82
C ASP A 85 -4.42 5.86 30.98
N ASN A 86 -5.43 6.30 30.22
CA ASN A 86 -5.89 7.71 30.19
C ASN A 86 -6.25 8.27 31.58
N SER A 87 -6.41 7.42 32.59
CA SER A 87 -6.70 7.78 33.98
C SER A 87 -5.47 7.86 34.90
N LYS A 88 -4.27 7.50 34.43
CA LYS A 88 -3.08 7.27 35.26
C LYS A 88 -1.89 8.13 34.81
N ILE A 89 -0.99 8.42 35.74
CA ILE A 89 0.27 9.11 35.46
C ILE A 89 1.22 8.11 34.83
N VAL A 90 1.85 8.48 33.71
CA VAL A 90 2.85 7.64 33.05
C VAL A 90 4.15 7.68 33.85
N LEU A 91 4.47 6.60 34.58
CA LEU A 91 5.58 6.59 35.53
C LEU A 91 6.95 6.82 34.88
N VAL A 92 7.15 6.37 33.63
CA VAL A 92 8.42 6.58 32.90
C VAL A 92 8.72 8.05 32.62
N GLU A 93 7.71 8.94 32.65
CA GLU A 93 7.90 10.38 32.47
C GLU A 93 8.43 11.06 33.74
N ASN A 94 8.32 10.42 34.91
CA ASN A 94 8.94 10.90 36.13
C ASN A 94 10.45 10.64 36.10
N GLN A 95 11.22 11.68 35.76
CA GLN A 95 12.68 11.57 35.57
C GLN A 95 13.42 11.13 36.84
N GLU A 96 12.97 11.53 38.04
CA GLU A 96 13.58 11.11 39.29
C GLU A 96 13.40 9.60 39.52
N LEU A 97 12.17 9.11 39.30
CA LEU A 97 11.83 7.69 39.41
C LEU A 97 12.60 6.86 38.39
N LEU A 98 12.60 7.30 37.13
CA LEU A 98 13.34 6.64 36.06
C LEU A 98 14.83 6.58 36.40
N ASN A 99 15.44 7.69 36.82
CA ASN A 99 16.86 7.73 37.17
C ASN A 99 17.18 6.82 38.36
N ALA A 100 16.31 6.75 39.38
CA ALA A 100 16.46 5.83 40.49
C ALA A 100 16.43 4.37 40.01
N TYR A 101 15.49 4.01 39.13
CA TYR A 101 15.41 2.67 38.56
C TYR A 101 16.62 2.32 37.68
N LEU A 102 17.03 3.22 36.80
CA LEU A 102 18.21 3.01 35.95
C LEU A 102 19.49 2.90 36.78
N GLY A 103 19.59 3.66 37.87
CA GLY A 103 20.68 3.53 38.85
C GLY A 103 20.70 2.16 39.52
N TRP A 104 19.54 1.66 39.96
CA TRP A 104 19.40 0.30 40.49
C TRP A 104 19.77 -0.77 39.45
N LEU A 105 19.29 -0.62 38.21
CA LEU A 105 19.52 -1.56 37.12
C LEU A 105 21.03 -1.67 36.79
N LYS A 106 21.76 -0.56 36.80
CA LYS A 106 23.22 -0.52 36.60
C LYS A 106 24.00 -1.20 37.73
N ARG A 107 23.55 -1.07 38.99
CA ARG A 107 24.24 -1.66 40.15
C ARG A 107 23.98 -3.15 40.29
N SER A 108 22.73 -3.58 40.11
CA SER A 108 22.33 -4.97 40.36
C SER A 108 22.44 -5.88 39.13
N VAL A 109 22.49 -5.31 37.92
CA VAL A 109 22.58 -5.98 36.60
C VAL A 109 21.76 -7.28 36.57
N ILE A 110 20.48 -7.20 36.98
CA ILE A 110 19.66 -8.41 37.03
C ILE A 110 19.13 -8.72 35.64
N ARG A 111 19.58 -9.84 35.08
CA ARG A 111 19.30 -10.32 33.72
C ARG A 111 17.83 -10.20 33.31
N GLN A 112 16.91 -10.55 34.21
CA GLN A 112 15.47 -10.47 33.95
C GLN A 112 14.98 -9.02 33.83
N ALA A 113 15.46 -8.10 34.68
CA ALA A 113 15.12 -6.69 34.61
C ALA A 113 15.68 -6.04 33.33
N VAL A 114 16.93 -6.38 32.96
CA VAL A 114 17.54 -5.91 31.71
C VAL A 114 16.74 -6.40 30.49
N ALA A 115 16.32 -7.67 30.50
CA ALA A 115 15.49 -8.23 29.46
C ALA A 115 14.12 -7.56 29.35
N ALA A 116 13.43 -7.34 30.47
CA ALA A 116 12.15 -6.63 30.51
C ALA A 116 12.31 -5.17 30.03
N MET A 117 13.39 -4.51 30.43
CA MET A 117 13.65 -3.12 30.04
C MET A 117 13.93 -2.98 28.55
N LEU A 118 14.75 -3.85 27.96
CA LEU A 118 14.99 -3.83 26.50
C LEU A 118 13.71 -4.17 25.72
N ASP A 119 12.90 -5.13 26.20
CA ASP A 119 11.64 -5.50 25.57
C ASP A 119 10.67 -4.32 25.52
N GLU A 120 10.43 -3.65 26.65
CA GLU A 120 9.57 -2.46 26.70
C GLU A 120 10.17 -1.28 25.92
N PHE A 121 11.49 -1.08 25.96
CA PHE A 121 12.16 -0.03 25.17
C PHE A 121 11.91 -0.20 23.66
N LEU A 122 12.04 -1.41 23.12
CA LEU A 122 11.79 -1.69 21.70
C LEU A 122 10.29 -1.65 21.36
N PHE A 123 9.44 -2.07 22.29
CA PHE A 123 8.00 -2.07 22.10
C PHE A 123 7.40 -0.65 22.12
N GLN A 124 7.86 0.22 23.03
CA GLN A 124 7.36 1.59 23.21
C GLN A 124 8.16 2.63 22.42
N TYR A 125 9.23 2.19 21.75
CA TYR A 125 10.24 3.00 21.07
C TYR A 125 9.68 4.31 20.48
N ASP A 126 10.08 5.43 21.08
CA ASP A 126 9.72 6.78 20.68
C ASP A 126 10.93 7.71 20.85
N PRO A 127 11.68 8.01 19.77
CA PRO A 127 12.85 8.88 19.82
C PRO A 127 12.56 10.30 20.30
N ALA A 128 11.31 10.77 20.25
CA ALA A 128 10.91 12.10 20.73
C ALA A 128 10.61 12.12 22.23
N ALA A 129 10.48 10.96 22.87
CA ALA A 129 10.12 10.88 24.27
C ALA A 129 11.25 11.32 25.21
N PRO A 130 10.95 12.04 26.32
CA PRO A 130 11.95 12.51 27.27
C PRO A 130 12.80 11.40 27.92
N TRP A 131 12.25 10.19 28.02
CA TRP A 131 12.92 9.04 28.65
C TRP A 131 13.87 8.29 27.71
N PHE A 132 13.76 8.51 26.39
CA PHE A 132 14.37 7.67 25.36
C PHE A 132 15.88 7.59 25.49
N LYS A 133 16.57 8.73 25.51
CA LYS A 133 18.04 8.80 25.56
C LYS A 133 18.61 8.24 26.85
N SER A 134 17.96 8.48 27.99
CA SER A 134 18.39 7.96 29.30
C SER A 134 18.39 6.44 29.33
N ILE A 135 17.32 5.83 28.80
CA ILE A 135 17.17 4.37 28.73
C ILE A 135 18.13 3.79 27.69
N GLN A 136 18.19 4.36 26.48
CA GLN A 136 19.08 3.94 25.40
C GLN A 136 20.54 3.90 25.88
N LYS A 137 21.00 4.97 26.55
CA LYS A 137 22.37 5.06 27.10
C LYS A 137 22.59 4.02 28.22
N CYS A 138 21.61 3.83 29.10
CA CYS A 138 21.71 2.85 30.18
C CYS A 138 21.85 1.41 29.63
N LEU A 139 20.97 1.02 28.70
CA LEU A 139 21.01 -0.29 28.05
C LEU A 139 22.30 -0.50 27.25
N SER A 140 22.79 0.53 26.56
CA SER A 140 24.05 0.46 25.81
C SER A 140 25.23 0.15 26.72
N VAL A 141 25.29 0.79 27.89
CA VAL A 141 26.35 0.53 28.88
C VAL A 141 26.22 -0.89 29.42
N ILE A 142 25.04 -1.31 29.88
CA ILE A 142 24.83 -2.62 30.50
C ILE A 142 25.15 -3.75 29.50
N LEU A 143 24.67 -3.65 28.27
CA LEU A 143 24.83 -4.69 27.24
C LEU A 143 26.21 -4.68 26.57
N SER A 144 27.05 -3.67 26.84
CA SER A 144 28.45 -3.66 26.41
C SER A 144 29.37 -4.53 27.28
N VAL A 145 28.93 -4.88 28.49
CA VAL A 145 29.68 -5.72 29.43
C VAL A 145 29.49 -7.19 29.07
N HIS A 146 30.57 -7.97 29.13
CA HIS A 146 30.51 -9.42 28.93
C HIS A 146 29.70 -10.10 30.06
N ASP A 147 28.66 -10.87 29.70
CA ASP A 147 27.82 -11.65 30.63
C ASP A 147 27.91 -13.16 30.29
N ASP A 148 27.91 -14.02 31.31
CA ASP A 148 27.94 -15.47 31.15
C ASP A 148 26.59 -16.09 30.73
N SER A 149 25.51 -15.32 30.81
CA SER A 149 24.17 -15.74 30.40
C SER A 149 24.02 -15.82 28.88
N PRO A 150 23.61 -16.97 28.34
CA PRO A 150 23.29 -17.10 26.91
C PRO A 150 22.25 -16.09 26.44
N ARG A 151 21.24 -15.79 27.27
CA ARG A 151 20.15 -14.85 26.95
C ARG A 151 20.67 -13.41 26.80
N ILE A 152 21.46 -12.94 27.76
CA ILE A 152 22.00 -11.57 27.73
C ILE A 152 23.04 -11.42 26.62
N ARG A 153 23.93 -12.39 26.42
CA ARG A 153 24.87 -12.39 25.28
C ARG A 153 24.13 -12.28 23.95
N ARG A 154 23.05 -13.02 23.81
CA ARG A 154 22.25 -13.01 22.58
C ARG A 154 21.53 -11.69 22.36
N MET A 155 20.99 -11.08 23.42
CA MET A 155 20.41 -9.73 23.34
C MET A 155 21.47 -8.68 22.97
N ALA A 156 22.63 -8.72 23.60
CA ALA A 156 23.76 -7.83 23.30
C ALA A 156 24.23 -8.01 21.85
N SER A 157 24.36 -9.25 21.39
CA SER A 157 24.70 -9.59 20.00
C SER A 157 23.69 -8.99 19.02
N ARG A 158 22.39 -9.15 19.27
CA ARG A 158 21.33 -8.56 18.43
C ARG A 158 21.37 -7.04 18.44
N CYS A 159 21.53 -6.40 19.60
CA CYS A 159 21.63 -4.95 19.68
C CYS A 159 22.81 -4.41 18.85
N LYS A 160 23.94 -5.12 18.85
CA LYS A 160 25.11 -4.79 18.03
C LYS A 160 24.88 -5.08 16.54
N GLU A 161 24.35 -6.24 16.21
CA GLU A 161 24.14 -6.68 14.82
C GLU A 161 23.07 -5.87 14.08
N TYR A 162 22.04 -5.43 14.80
CA TYR A 162 20.88 -4.72 14.26
C TYR A 162 20.82 -3.25 14.69
N HIS A 163 21.85 -2.77 15.39
CA HIS A 163 22.02 -1.37 15.78
C HIS A 163 20.90 -0.79 16.66
N PHE A 164 20.17 -1.62 17.41
CA PHE A 164 18.94 -1.23 18.15
C PHE A 164 19.10 -0.07 19.13
N LEU A 165 20.32 0.17 19.63
CA LEU A 165 20.60 1.18 20.64
C LEU A 165 21.35 2.39 20.07
N GLU A 166 21.43 2.52 18.75
CA GLU A 166 22.04 3.66 18.08
C GLU A 166 20.99 4.71 17.67
N ASP A 167 21.42 5.94 17.40
CA ASP A 167 20.50 7.06 17.12
C ASP A 167 19.70 6.88 15.83
N ASP A 168 20.31 6.31 14.80
CA ASP A 168 19.69 6.02 13.50
C ASP A 168 19.23 4.55 13.37
N ALA A 169 18.93 3.89 14.50
CA ALA A 169 18.62 2.45 14.53
C ALA A 169 17.55 2.02 13.50
N PRO A 170 16.39 2.69 13.35
CA PRO A 170 15.36 2.28 12.39
C PRO A 170 15.85 2.32 10.95
N LYS A 171 16.64 3.35 10.59
CA LYS A 171 17.24 3.50 9.27
C LYS A 171 18.27 2.41 9.00
N LYS A 172 19.19 2.15 9.94
CA LYS A 172 20.22 1.11 9.79
C LYS A 172 19.59 -0.28 9.65
N PHE A 173 18.56 -0.56 10.46
CA PHE A 173 17.80 -1.80 10.39
C PHE A 173 17.05 -1.95 9.06
N GLY A 174 16.37 -0.90 8.60
CA GLY A 174 15.66 -0.90 7.32
C GLY A 174 16.60 -1.10 6.13
N ILE A 175 17.79 -0.49 6.14
CA ILE A 175 18.84 -0.74 5.13
C ILE A 175 19.26 -2.21 5.12
N LYS A 176 19.41 -2.83 6.31
CA LYS A 176 19.81 -4.24 6.42
C LYS A 176 18.75 -5.18 5.85
N ILE A 177 17.46 -4.93 6.13
CA ILE A 177 16.34 -5.66 5.50
C ILE A 177 16.48 -5.62 3.96
N PHE A 178 16.74 -4.44 3.39
CA PHE A 178 16.89 -4.27 1.94
C PHE A 178 18.12 -4.97 1.34
N GLN A 179 19.23 -4.98 2.08
CA GLN A 179 20.48 -5.54 1.58
C GLN A 179 20.47 -7.07 1.63
N GLU A 180 19.88 -7.64 2.68
CA GLU A 180 20.13 -9.01 3.03
C GLU A 180 19.03 -9.98 2.59
N ARG A 181 17.73 -9.63 2.51
CA ARG A 181 16.67 -10.67 2.44
C ARG A 181 15.37 -10.34 1.70
N HIS A 182 14.72 -11.42 1.25
CA HIS A 182 13.33 -11.43 0.80
C HIS A 182 12.36 -11.79 1.93
N ASP A 183 12.66 -12.78 2.79
CA ASP A 183 11.78 -13.16 3.92
C ASP A 183 11.88 -12.18 5.09
N VAL A 184 10.93 -11.25 5.15
CA VAL A 184 10.86 -10.21 6.19
C VAL A 184 10.50 -10.81 7.55
N THR A 185 9.56 -11.76 7.57
CA THR A 185 9.04 -12.34 8.81
C THR A 185 10.13 -13.15 9.53
N GLY A 186 10.88 -13.95 8.76
CA GLY A 186 12.04 -14.67 9.28
C GLY A 186 13.11 -13.70 9.80
N PHE A 187 13.37 -12.61 9.08
CA PHE A 187 14.33 -11.59 9.50
C PHE A 187 13.94 -10.94 10.84
N LEU A 188 12.68 -10.53 11.01
CA LEU A 188 12.19 -9.97 12.28
C LEU A 188 12.33 -10.97 13.43
N THR A 189 12.03 -12.24 13.17
CA THR A 189 12.16 -13.32 14.16
C THR A 189 13.62 -13.49 14.60
N ILE A 190 14.57 -13.55 13.66
CA ILE A 190 16.00 -13.67 13.96
C ILE A 190 16.48 -12.44 14.74
N ALA A 191 16.01 -11.24 14.38
CA ALA A 191 16.28 -10.00 15.09
C ALA A 191 15.67 -9.94 16.50
N GLY A 192 14.80 -10.89 16.85
CA GLY A 192 14.09 -10.92 18.14
C GLY A 192 12.92 -9.96 18.21
N LEU A 193 12.41 -9.51 17.06
CA LEU A 193 11.23 -8.64 16.93
C LEU A 193 9.99 -9.51 16.62
N SER A 194 9.71 -10.45 17.52
CA SER A 194 8.57 -11.37 17.44
C SER A 194 7.52 -11.07 18.51
N GLY A 195 6.33 -11.67 18.39
CA GLY A 195 5.25 -11.50 19.35
C GLY A 195 4.80 -10.04 19.41
N ARG A 196 4.74 -9.44 20.61
CA ARG A 196 4.32 -8.04 20.75
C ARG A 196 5.27 -7.04 20.06
N ARG A 197 6.57 -7.37 19.96
CA ARG A 197 7.57 -6.48 19.34
C ARG A 197 7.48 -6.43 17.82
N GLU A 198 6.88 -7.44 17.21
CA GLU A 198 6.68 -7.50 15.76
C GLU A 198 5.91 -6.27 15.25
N ASN A 199 4.97 -5.75 16.04
CA ASN A 199 4.19 -4.56 15.74
C ASN A 199 4.44 -3.42 16.76
N GLY A 200 5.59 -3.46 17.44
CA GLY A 200 5.98 -2.45 18.41
C GLY A 200 6.53 -1.18 17.75
N GLY A 201 6.77 -0.16 18.57
CA GLY A 201 7.24 1.16 18.15
C GLY A 201 8.53 1.12 17.32
N PHE A 202 9.46 0.21 17.60
CA PHE A 202 10.71 0.13 16.83
C PHE A 202 10.43 -0.27 15.37
N VAL A 203 9.63 -1.32 15.17
CA VAL A 203 9.24 -1.79 13.82
C VAL A 203 8.36 -0.75 13.12
N GLU A 204 7.54 -0.02 13.87
CA GLU A 204 6.76 1.10 13.33
C GLU A 204 7.66 2.23 12.81
N HIS A 205 8.70 2.62 13.55
CA HIS A 205 9.65 3.63 13.08
C HIS A 205 10.45 3.16 11.86
N VAL A 206 10.74 1.86 11.78
CA VAL A 206 11.31 1.23 10.57
C VAL A 206 10.31 1.36 9.41
N PHE A 207 9.03 1.09 9.63
CA PHE A 207 7.96 1.26 8.63
C PHE A 207 7.88 2.69 8.11
N LEU A 208 7.87 3.68 9.01
CA LEU A 208 7.82 5.10 8.66
C LEU A 208 9.04 5.53 7.84
N TRP A 209 10.23 5.03 8.18
CA TRP A 209 11.42 5.24 7.38
C TRP A 209 11.30 4.60 5.98
N PHE A 210 10.75 3.38 5.89
CA PHE A 210 10.53 2.71 4.61
C PHE A 210 9.59 3.48 3.68
N LEU A 211 8.53 4.08 4.22
CA LEU A 211 7.60 4.92 3.45
C LEU A 211 8.34 6.01 2.68
N GLU A 212 9.18 6.76 3.40
CA GLU A 212 9.98 7.83 2.80
C GLU A 212 11.03 7.28 1.82
N ALA A 213 11.72 6.20 2.20
CA ALA A 213 12.73 5.58 1.34
C ALA A 213 12.13 5.09 0.02
N VAL A 214 10.98 4.44 0.04
CA VAL A 214 10.28 3.94 -1.15
C VAL A 214 9.77 5.08 -2.00
N LYS A 215 9.19 6.12 -1.39
CA LYS A 215 8.73 7.31 -2.12
C LYS A 215 9.87 7.98 -2.89
N VAL A 216 11.01 8.20 -2.23
CA VAL A 216 12.21 8.77 -2.86
C VAL A 216 12.71 7.87 -4.00
N ARG A 217 12.76 6.55 -3.76
CA ARG A 217 13.26 5.58 -4.76
C ARG A 217 12.36 5.49 -5.98
N LEU A 218 11.04 5.51 -5.81
CA LEU A 218 10.08 5.49 -6.91
C LEU A 218 10.08 6.80 -7.72
N SER A 219 10.49 7.90 -7.09
CA SER A 219 10.60 9.21 -7.74
C SER A 219 11.90 9.38 -8.55
N ASP A 220 12.95 8.65 -8.16
CA ASP A 220 14.22 8.59 -8.89
C ASP A 220 14.02 7.89 -10.25
N SER A 221 14.74 8.35 -11.28
CA SER A 221 14.70 7.74 -12.62
C SER A 221 15.76 6.65 -12.78
N LYS A 222 16.60 6.43 -11.76
CA LYS A 222 17.58 5.34 -11.72
C LYS A 222 16.88 3.99 -11.54
N PRO A 223 17.42 2.91 -12.14
CA PRO A 223 16.88 1.57 -11.96
C PRO A 223 16.81 1.21 -10.47
N ILE A 224 15.62 0.89 -10.00
CA ILE A 224 15.41 0.28 -8.69
C ILE A 224 16.07 -1.10 -8.68
N ARG A 225 16.82 -1.40 -7.61
CA ARG A 225 17.26 -2.79 -7.35
C ARG A 225 16.04 -3.69 -7.30
N LYS A 226 16.04 -4.78 -8.08
CA LYS A 226 14.98 -5.78 -8.07
C LYS A 226 14.66 -6.20 -6.64
N GLY A 227 13.38 -6.15 -6.28
CA GLY A 227 12.88 -6.62 -4.99
C GLY A 227 12.65 -5.54 -3.93
N ILE A 228 13.09 -4.28 -4.09
CA ILE A 228 12.87 -3.26 -3.04
C ILE A 228 11.38 -3.04 -2.72
N VAL A 229 10.57 -2.95 -3.78
CA VAL A 229 9.12 -2.78 -3.67
C VAL A 229 8.52 -4.04 -3.06
N SER A 230 8.93 -5.22 -3.53
CA SER A 230 8.43 -6.50 -3.01
C SER A 230 8.71 -6.66 -1.51
N SER A 231 9.95 -6.42 -1.07
CA SER A 231 10.34 -6.49 0.35
C SER A 231 9.57 -5.48 1.19
N PHE A 232 9.31 -4.27 0.68
CA PHE A 232 8.51 -3.29 1.40
C PHE A 232 7.03 -3.71 1.50
N LEU A 233 6.44 -4.19 0.39
CA LEU A 233 5.05 -4.67 0.40
C LEU A 233 4.88 -5.88 1.33
N GLU A 234 5.86 -6.77 1.39
CA GLU A 234 5.88 -7.88 2.35
C GLU A 234 6.00 -7.37 3.79
N PHE A 235 6.88 -6.39 4.04
CA PHE A 235 7.04 -5.77 5.36
C PHE A 235 5.77 -5.05 5.84
N ALA A 236 4.99 -4.48 4.91
CA ALA A 236 3.74 -3.81 5.22
C ALA A 236 2.65 -4.77 5.73
N ILE A 237 2.79 -6.08 5.54
CA ILE A 237 1.78 -7.08 5.85
C ILE A 237 2.22 -7.97 7.02
N CYS A 238 1.28 -8.28 7.92
CA CYS A 238 1.46 -9.28 8.98
C CYS A 238 1.32 -10.71 8.43
N GLN A 239 1.73 -11.71 9.21
CA GLN A 239 1.49 -13.13 8.87
C GLN A 239 0.00 -13.46 8.63
N SER A 240 -0.91 -12.72 9.26
CA SER A 240 -2.37 -12.84 9.06
C SER A 240 -2.86 -12.35 7.69
N GLY A 241 -2.02 -11.68 6.90
CA GLY A 241 -2.39 -11.04 5.64
C GLY A 241 -2.98 -9.64 5.78
N SER A 242 -3.17 -9.13 7.01
CA SER A 242 -3.64 -7.77 7.26
C SER A 242 -2.48 -6.76 7.26
N LEU A 243 -2.80 -5.48 7.04
CA LEU A 243 -1.83 -4.40 7.15
C LEU A 243 -1.23 -4.35 8.57
N ARG A 244 0.10 -4.26 8.64
CA ARG A 244 0.86 -4.25 9.89
C ARG A 244 0.55 -3.04 10.77
N PHE A 245 0.44 -1.87 10.15
CA PHE A 245 0.14 -0.61 10.82
C PHE A 245 -1.03 0.11 10.14
N GLU A 246 -2.26 -0.28 10.50
CA GLU A 246 -3.49 0.28 9.90
C GLU A 246 -3.58 1.81 10.03
N LYS A 247 -3.10 2.37 11.15
CA LYS A 247 -3.04 3.84 11.36
C LYS A 247 -2.23 4.58 10.29
N HIS A 248 -1.31 3.91 9.60
CA HIS A 248 -0.45 4.48 8.56
C HIS A 248 -0.92 4.15 7.13
N ARG A 249 -2.13 3.60 6.96
CA ARG A 249 -2.70 3.21 5.66
C ARG A 249 -2.61 4.33 4.61
N ALA A 250 -3.06 5.53 4.93
CA ALA A 250 -3.03 6.65 3.99
C ALA A 250 -1.60 7.04 3.61
N ALA A 251 -0.67 7.04 4.57
CA ALA A 251 0.74 7.32 4.33
C ALA A 251 1.40 6.26 3.42
N LEU A 252 1.04 4.99 3.60
CA LEU A 252 1.44 3.88 2.72
C LEU A 252 0.98 4.11 1.28
N ILE A 253 -0.32 4.34 1.09
CA ILE A 253 -0.90 4.54 -0.24
C ILE A 253 -0.25 5.75 -0.93
N ASN A 254 -0.12 6.88 -0.22
CA ASN A 254 0.51 8.09 -0.74
C ASN A 254 1.97 7.85 -1.16
N SER A 255 2.75 7.16 -0.32
CA SER A 255 4.16 6.86 -0.60
C SER A 255 4.36 5.97 -1.82
N LEU A 256 3.39 5.08 -2.10
CA LEU A 256 3.41 4.19 -3.25
C LEU A 256 2.91 4.84 -4.55
N LEU A 257 2.02 5.84 -4.49
CA LEU A 257 1.34 6.38 -5.68
C LEU A 257 1.81 7.77 -6.11
N GLU A 258 2.08 8.68 -5.17
CA GLU A 258 2.52 10.05 -5.49
C GLU A 258 3.75 10.14 -6.41
N PRO A 259 4.74 9.23 -6.33
CA PRO A 259 5.88 9.22 -7.26
C PRO A 259 5.51 9.14 -8.74
N PHE A 260 4.30 8.65 -9.07
CA PHE A 260 3.82 8.46 -10.43
C PHE A 260 2.91 9.58 -10.93
N GLY A 261 2.87 10.74 -10.26
CA GLY A 261 2.01 11.86 -10.65
C GLY A 261 2.11 12.24 -12.13
N ALA A 262 3.34 12.42 -12.64
CA ALA A 262 3.61 12.83 -14.02
C ALA A 262 4.33 11.77 -14.89
N LYS A 263 4.69 10.61 -14.32
CA LYS A 263 5.50 9.59 -15.00
C LYS A 263 4.75 8.25 -15.05
N ASP A 264 4.75 7.62 -16.21
CA ASP A 264 3.84 6.50 -16.52
C ASP A 264 4.34 5.11 -16.07
N ASP A 265 5.13 5.06 -14.98
CA ASP A 265 5.83 3.88 -14.43
C ASP A 265 7.24 3.60 -15.00
N PRO A 266 8.25 4.42 -14.66
CA PRO A 266 9.61 4.28 -15.22
C PRO A 266 10.31 2.95 -14.85
N MET A 267 9.78 2.14 -13.93
CA MET A 267 10.51 1.02 -13.34
C MET A 267 9.72 -0.30 -13.27
N GLY A 268 8.52 -0.36 -13.86
CA GLY A 268 7.68 -1.55 -13.83
C GLY A 268 7.09 -1.86 -12.44
N ALA A 269 7.13 -0.89 -11.52
CA ALA A 269 6.68 -1.06 -10.15
C ALA A 269 5.15 -1.10 -10.07
N LYS A 270 4.43 -0.51 -11.04
CA LYS A 270 2.97 -0.59 -11.14
C LYS A 270 2.47 -2.04 -11.09
N LYS A 271 3.20 -2.97 -11.73
CA LYS A 271 2.82 -4.40 -11.79
C LYS A 271 2.80 -5.08 -10.42
N GLN A 272 3.46 -4.51 -9.41
CA GLN A 272 3.45 -5.01 -8.04
C GLN A 272 2.54 -4.17 -7.14
N ILE A 273 2.60 -2.84 -7.29
CA ILE A 273 1.84 -1.90 -6.44
C ILE A 273 0.34 -2.00 -6.70
N LEU A 274 -0.10 -1.99 -7.97
CA LEU A 274 -1.53 -1.99 -8.30
C LEU A 274 -2.25 -3.25 -7.77
N PRO A 275 -1.75 -4.48 -7.99
CA PRO A 275 -2.39 -5.67 -7.42
C PRO A 275 -2.48 -5.62 -5.89
N PHE A 276 -1.37 -5.26 -5.23
CA PHE A 276 -1.32 -5.13 -3.77
C PHE A 276 -2.38 -4.16 -3.24
N LEU A 277 -2.47 -2.96 -3.80
CA LEU A 277 -3.43 -1.96 -3.35
C LEU A 277 -4.88 -2.41 -3.53
N ILE A 278 -5.18 -3.08 -4.65
CA ILE A 278 -6.54 -3.57 -4.93
C ILE A 278 -6.89 -4.75 -4.04
N GLU A 279 -5.95 -5.65 -3.75
CA GLU A 279 -6.17 -6.77 -2.84
C GLU A 279 -6.43 -6.31 -1.40
N GLN A 280 -5.64 -5.35 -0.92
CA GLN A 280 -5.74 -4.88 0.47
C GLN A 280 -6.88 -3.86 0.68
N PHE A 281 -7.03 -2.93 -0.25
CA PHE A 281 -7.91 -1.76 -0.09
C PHE A 281 -9.14 -1.76 -1.00
N GLY A 282 -9.25 -2.72 -1.94
CA GLY A 282 -10.32 -2.74 -2.93
C GLY A 282 -10.21 -1.59 -3.94
N ASP A 283 -11.18 -1.53 -4.85
CA ASP A 283 -11.23 -0.51 -5.89
C ASP A 283 -11.68 0.86 -5.31
N PRO A 284 -10.89 1.95 -5.42
CA PRO A 284 -11.26 3.26 -4.90
C PRO A 284 -12.52 3.85 -5.53
N ARG A 285 -12.93 3.38 -6.71
CA ARG A 285 -14.15 3.81 -7.42
C ARG A 285 -15.43 3.32 -6.73
N ILE A 286 -15.32 2.27 -5.91
CA ILE A 286 -16.46 1.60 -5.26
C ILE A 286 -16.30 1.60 -3.72
N ASN A 287 -15.07 1.45 -3.22
CA ASN A 287 -14.77 1.30 -1.80
C ASN A 287 -14.13 2.56 -1.21
N HIS A 288 -14.85 3.69 -1.19
CA HIS A 288 -14.29 4.97 -0.77
C HIS A 288 -13.76 4.98 0.68
N GLY A 289 -14.35 4.19 1.58
CA GLY A 289 -14.00 4.18 3.00
C GLY A 289 -12.53 3.80 3.26
N LYS A 290 -12.03 2.77 2.57
CA LYS A 290 -10.62 2.33 2.68
C LYS A 290 -9.61 3.32 2.08
N TRP A 291 -10.09 4.24 1.24
CA TRP A 291 -9.26 5.26 0.58
C TRP A 291 -9.42 6.65 1.22
N SER A 292 -10.10 6.74 2.38
CA SER A 292 -10.18 7.96 3.18
C SER A 292 -8.80 8.45 3.60
N HIS A 293 -8.62 9.78 3.60
CA HIS A 293 -7.37 10.50 3.91
C HIS A 293 -6.20 10.28 2.94
N VAL A 294 -6.40 9.56 1.83
CA VAL A 294 -5.43 9.46 0.74
C VAL A 294 -5.38 10.80 -0.03
N SER A 295 -4.19 11.21 -0.47
CA SER A 295 -4.02 12.48 -1.18
C SER A 295 -4.69 12.45 -2.56
N GLN A 296 -5.18 13.60 -3.04
CA GLN A 296 -5.81 13.68 -4.36
C GLN A 296 -4.86 13.31 -5.49
N ASN A 297 -3.55 13.58 -5.33
CA ASN A 297 -2.54 13.18 -6.29
C ASN A 297 -2.40 11.65 -6.38
N ALA A 298 -2.37 10.97 -5.22
CA ALA A 298 -2.34 9.51 -5.18
C ALA A 298 -3.62 8.91 -5.79
N LEU A 299 -4.80 9.47 -5.46
CA LEU A 299 -6.07 9.07 -6.07
C LEU A 299 -6.04 9.23 -7.60
N ALA A 300 -5.61 10.37 -8.12
CA ALA A 300 -5.52 10.60 -9.56
C ALA A 300 -4.62 9.56 -10.27
N VAL A 301 -3.51 9.16 -9.64
CA VAL A 301 -2.63 8.10 -10.18
C VAL A 301 -3.34 6.76 -10.25
N ILE A 302 -3.93 6.29 -9.15
CA ILE A 302 -4.60 4.98 -9.13
C ILE A 302 -5.81 4.97 -10.07
N HIS A 303 -6.57 6.07 -10.14
CA HIS A 303 -7.68 6.22 -11.10
C HIS A 303 -7.18 6.10 -12.54
N ARG A 304 -6.10 6.81 -12.92
CA ARG A 304 -5.50 6.69 -14.25
C ARG A 304 -5.05 5.26 -14.56
N TRP A 305 -4.44 4.57 -13.59
CA TRP A 305 -4.03 3.18 -13.75
C TRP A 305 -5.21 2.24 -13.96
N LEU A 306 -6.30 2.44 -13.23
CA LEU A 306 -7.53 1.65 -13.34
C LEU A 306 -8.27 1.95 -14.64
N VAL A 307 -8.31 3.20 -15.09
CA VAL A 307 -8.87 3.59 -16.40
C VAL A 307 -8.13 2.87 -17.52
N LYS A 308 -6.79 2.94 -17.51
CA LYS A 308 -5.95 2.24 -18.49
C LYS A 308 -6.22 0.73 -18.50
N GLY A 309 -6.23 0.10 -17.33
CA GLY A 309 -6.55 -1.33 -17.22
C GLY A 309 -7.97 -1.67 -17.69
N THR A 310 -8.97 -0.84 -17.38
CA THR A 310 -10.36 -1.04 -17.79
C THR A 310 -10.51 -1.01 -19.32
N LEU A 311 -9.84 -0.07 -19.99
CA LEU A 311 -9.85 0.01 -21.45
C LEU A 311 -9.09 -1.17 -22.09
N GLU A 312 -7.93 -1.52 -21.54
CA GLU A 312 -7.15 -2.68 -22.00
C GLU A 312 -7.96 -3.98 -21.88
N ASP A 313 -8.61 -4.20 -20.73
CA ASP A 313 -9.48 -5.36 -20.49
C ASP A 313 -10.67 -5.38 -21.46
N PHE A 314 -11.27 -4.22 -21.75
CA PHE A 314 -12.34 -4.10 -22.74
C PHE A 314 -11.87 -4.51 -24.15
N PHE A 315 -10.73 -4.02 -24.61
CA PHE A 315 -10.21 -4.37 -25.94
C PHE A 315 -9.87 -5.85 -26.06
N VAL A 316 -9.27 -6.45 -25.03
CA VAL A 316 -8.99 -7.89 -24.98
C VAL A 316 -10.27 -8.71 -25.05
N LEU A 317 -11.32 -8.29 -24.33
CA LEU A 317 -12.62 -8.95 -24.39
C LEU A 317 -13.24 -8.85 -25.80
N LEU A 318 -13.15 -7.68 -26.44
CA LEU A 318 -13.67 -7.47 -27.79
C LEU A 318 -12.95 -8.32 -28.83
N GLU A 319 -11.61 -8.38 -28.79
CA GLU A 319 -10.81 -9.23 -29.70
C GLU A 319 -11.26 -10.70 -29.60
N LYS A 320 -11.51 -11.20 -28.40
CA LYS A 320 -11.93 -12.59 -28.21
C LYS A 320 -13.35 -12.90 -28.68
N VAL A 321 -14.25 -11.92 -28.62
CA VAL A 321 -15.60 -12.06 -29.19
C VAL A 321 -15.55 -11.94 -30.72
N ALA A 322 -14.64 -11.14 -31.25
CA ALA A 322 -14.47 -10.90 -32.69
C ALA A 322 -13.71 -12.01 -33.43
N ASP A 323 -12.91 -12.84 -32.72
CA ASP A 323 -12.34 -14.09 -33.27
C ASP A 323 -13.43 -15.06 -33.83
N GLN A 324 -14.72 -14.78 -33.57
CA GLN A 324 -15.87 -15.54 -34.08
C GLN A 324 -16.56 -14.88 -35.30
N ASP A 325 -16.11 -13.70 -35.75
CA ASP A 325 -16.66 -12.92 -36.88
C ASP A 325 -15.58 -12.01 -37.53
N ASP A 326 -15.13 -12.37 -38.74
CA ASP A 326 -14.10 -11.64 -39.51
C ASP A 326 -14.50 -10.18 -39.81
N GLY A 327 -15.80 -9.89 -39.99
CA GLY A 327 -16.30 -8.54 -40.23
C GLY A 327 -16.16 -7.65 -39.00
N ALA A 328 -16.41 -8.22 -37.82
CA ALA A 328 -16.26 -7.54 -36.53
C ALA A 328 -14.79 -7.20 -36.23
N SER A 329 -13.87 -8.09 -36.58
CA SER A 329 -12.42 -7.90 -36.36
C SER A 329 -11.87 -6.65 -37.06
N ARG A 330 -12.28 -6.39 -38.31
CA ARG A 330 -11.86 -5.19 -39.06
C ARG A 330 -12.40 -3.91 -38.43
N MET A 331 -13.64 -3.91 -37.93
CA MET A 331 -14.25 -2.74 -37.28
C MET A 331 -13.54 -2.38 -35.97
N TRP A 332 -13.12 -3.37 -35.18
CA TRP A 332 -12.49 -3.12 -33.89
C TRP A 332 -11.10 -2.54 -33.98
N ARG A 333 -10.32 -2.86 -35.02
CA ARG A 333 -9.01 -2.25 -35.25
C ARG A 333 -9.09 -0.71 -35.16
N TYR A 334 -10.10 -0.12 -35.81
CA TYR A 334 -10.31 1.32 -35.82
C TYR A 334 -10.82 1.86 -34.48
N ARG A 335 -11.77 1.17 -33.83
CA ARG A 335 -12.30 1.64 -32.53
C ARG A 335 -11.24 1.57 -31.43
N LYS A 336 -10.43 0.52 -31.42
CA LYS A 336 -9.27 0.35 -30.53
C LYS A 336 -8.28 1.48 -30.74
N ALA A 337 -7.87 1.75 -31.98
CA ALA A 337 -6.96 2.87 -32.28
C ALA A 337 -7.54 4.21 -31.81
N PHE A 338 -8.83 4.44 -32.07
CA PHE A 338 -9.50 5.70 -31.73
C PHE A 338 -9.52 5.96 -30.22
N TRP A 339 -10.04 5.03 -29.44
CA TRP A 339 -10.14 5.20 -27.98
C TRP A 339 -8.78 5.10 -27.29
N SER A 340 -7.84 4.32 -27.84
CA SER A 340 -6.46 4.31 -27.35
C SER A 340 -5.76 5.65 -27.51
N ALA A 341 -6.09 6.44 -28.54
CA ALA A 341 -5.54 7.79 -28.71
C ALA A 341 -5.98 8.74 -27.58
N TYR A 342 -7.25 8.71 -27.19
CA TYR A 342 -7.76 9.46 -26.03
C TYR A 342 -7.15 8.97 -24.71
N LEU A 343 -6.97 7.65 -24.56
CA LEU A 343 -6.29 7.06 -23.40
C LEU A 343 -4.84 7.54 -23.29
N ASN A 344 -4.09 7.50 -24.40
CA ASN A 344 -2.69 7.92 -24.47
C ASN A 344 -2.52 9.42 -24.21
N LYS A 345 -3.54 10.22 -24.54
CA LYS A 345 -3.58 11.66 -24.21
C LYS A 345 -3.93 11.93 -22.74
N ASN A 346 -4.22 10.90 -21.94
CA ASN A 346 -4.57 10.99 -20.52
C ASN A 346 -5.76 11.92 -20.22
N VAL A 347 -6.73 11.98 -21.13
CA VAL A 347 -7.93 12.83 -21.00
C VAL A 347 -9.19 12.07 -20.57
N ILE A 348 -9.08 10.74 -20.40
CA ILE A 348 -10.15 9.90 -19.89
C ILE A 348 -10.08 9.92 -18.36
N SER A 349 -11.05 10.56 -17.70
CA SER A 349 -11.09 10.71 -16.24
C SER A 349 -11.72 9.51 -15.54
N ASN A 350 -12.73 8.89 -16.17
CA ASN A 350 -13.44 7.72 -15.66
C ASN A 350 -13.60 6.68 -16.76
N ALA A 351 -13.58 5.41 -16.36
CA ALA A 351 -13.90 4.29 -17.25
C ALA A 351 -14.53 3.13 -16.46
N TRP A 352 -15.55 2.51 -17.06
CA TRP A 352 -16.28 1.39 -16.49
C TRP A 352 -16.76 0.47 -17.62
N VAL A 353 -16.62 -0.83 -17.44
CA VAL A 353 -17.11 -1.81 -18.42
C VAL A 353 -18.38 -2.45 -17.88
N VAL A 354 -19.42 -2.46 -18.72
CA VAL A 354 -20.70 -3.09 -18.44
C VAL A 354 -20.84 -4.30 -19.37
N LEU A 355 -21.08 -5.47 -18.78
CA LEU A 355 -21.08 -6.74 -19.51
C LEU A 355 -22.45 -7.38 -19.52
N GLY A 356 -22.89 -7.83 -20.70
CA GLY A 356 -23.98 -8.77 -20.86
C GLY A 356 -23.64 -10.15 -20.28
N ARG A 357 -24.66 -10.99 -20.11
CA ARG A 357 -24.58 -12.28 -19.41
C ARG A 357 -23.45 -13.20 -19.90
N ASP A 358 -23.32 -13.38 -21.22
CA ASP A 358 -22.31 -14.30 -21.78
C ASP A 358 -20.93 -13.65 -21.81
N ALA A 359 -20.83 -12.36 -22.14
CA ALA A 359 -19.57 -11.60 -22.05
C ALA A 359 -19.00 -11.63 -20.63
N ARG A 360 -19.86 -11.55 -19.60
CA ARG A 360 -19.47 -11.69 -18.18
C ARG A 360 -18.94 -13.09 -17.87
N ARG A 361 -19.51 -14.15 -18.45
CA ARG A 361 -19.00 -15.53 -18.31
C ARG A 361 -17.61 -15.68 -18.95
N PHE A 362 -17.38 -15.09 -20.13
CA PHE A 362 -16.06 -15.09 -20.75
C PHE A 362 -15.03 -14.33 -19.93
N ALA A 363 -15.37 -13.11 -19.49
CA ALA A 363 -14.50 -12.30 -18.62
C ALA A 363 -14.13 -13.05 -17.32
N ARG A 364 -15.05 -13.82 -16.74
CA ARG A 364 -14.79 -14.67 -15.55
C ARG A 364 -13.68 -15.69 -15.78
N GLN A 365 -13.78 -16.42 -16.89
CA GLN A 365 -12.83 -17.47 -17.25
C GLN A 365 -11.46 -16.87 -17.58
N TYR A 366 -11.43 -15.76 -18.30
CA TYR A 366 -10.20 -15.16 -18.80
C TYR A 366 -9.45 -14.35 -17.73
N PHE A 367 -10.16 -13.56 -16.93
CA PHE A 367 -9.56 -12.68 -15.91
C PHE A 367 -9.47 -13.30 -14.50
N LYS A 368 -9.63 -14.64 -14.40
CA LYS A 368 -9.52 -15.43 -13.16
C LYS A 368 -10.34 -14.87 -11.99
N GLY A 369 -11.63 -14.60 -12.21
CA GLY A 369 -12.56 -14.27 -11.12
C GLY A 369 -12.69 -12.80 -10.71
N LYS A 370 -12.11 -11.83 -11.45
CA LYS A 370 -12.24 -10.38 -11.19
C LYS A 370 -13.60 -9.77 -11.61
N ILE A 371 -14.71 -10.40 -11.24
CA ILE A 371 -16.07 -10.02 -11.67
C ILE A 371 -16.53 -8.69 -11.10
N ASP A 372 -16.13 -8.38 -9.87
CA ASP A 372 -16.60 -7.21 -9.12
C ASP A 372 -16.08 -5.89 -9.69
N LYS A 373 -15.27 -5.97 -10.75
CA LYS A 373 -14.71 -4.84 -11.49
C LYS A 373 -15.58 -4.37 -12.65
N TYR A 374 -16.72 -5.02 -12.91
CA TYR A 374 -17.58 -4.74 -14.06
C TYR A 374 -19.07 -4.67 -13.68
N GLY A 375 -19.78 -3.74 -14.32
CA GLY A 375 -21.23 -3.66 -14.29
C GLY A 375 -21.88 -4.83 -15.04
N SER A 376 -23.14 -5.10 -14.73
CA SER A 376 -23.97 -6.06 -15.44
C SER A 376 -25.00 -5.35 -16.30
N LEU A 377 -25.11 -5.74 -17.56
CA LEU A 377 -26.20 -5.30 -18.43
C LEU A 377 -27.40 -6.21 -18.16
N VAL A 378 -28.45 -5.67 -17.56
CA VAL A 378 -29.69 -6.38 -17.28
C VAL A 378 -30.71 -6.10 -18.39
N GLY A 379 -31.37 -7.15 -18.88
CA GLY A 379 -32.43 -7.00 -19.87
C GLY A 379 -33.71 -6.51 -19.19
N SER A 380 -34.28 -5.42 -19.68
CA SER A 380 -35.67 -5.07 -19.38
C SER A 380 -36.57 -6.02 -20.19
N SER A 381 -37.65 -6.54 -19.57
CA SER A 381 -38.65 -7.36 -20.25
C SER A 381 -39.10 -6.69 -21.56
N GLY A 382 -38.78 -7.29 -22.71
CA GLY A 382 -39.10 -6.76 -24.05
C GLY A 382 -37.95 -6.06 -24.80
N SER A 383 -36.77 -5.88 -24.21
CA SER A 383 -35.60 -5.30 -24.89
C SER A 383 -34.66 -6.38 -25.46
N SER A 384 -34.35 -6.31 -26.75
CA SER A 384 -33.39 -7.20 -27.43
C SER A 384 -31.94 -6.78 -27.14
N VAL A 385 -31.52 -6.97 -25.90
CA VAL A 385 -30.11 -6.84 -25.50
C VAL A 385 -29.44 -8.20 -25.70
N SER A 386 -28.51 -8.30 -26.65
CA SER A 386 -27.73 -9.53 -26.85
C SER A 386 -26.90 -9.82 -25.60
N SER A 387 -26.88 -11.10 -25.20
CA SER A 387 -26.09 -11.57 -24.05
C SER A 387 -24.57 -11.41 -24.24
N LEU A 388 -24.12 -11.18 -25.49
CA LEU A 388 -22.73 -10.91 -25.86
C LEU A 388 -22.38 -9.42 -25.89
N HIS A 389 -23.36 -8.52 -25.71
CA HIS A 389 -23.07 -7.09 -25.69
C HIS A 389 -22.21 -6.71 -24.47
N SER A 390 -21.21 -5.88 -24.74
CA SER A 390 -20.42 -5.16 -23.77
C SER A 390 -20.49 -3.66 -24.08
N VAL A 391 -20.45 -2.83 -23.05
CA VAL A 391 -20.43 -1.36 -23.18
C VAL A 391 -19.24 -0.82 -22.41
N LEU A 392 -18.43 0.00 -23.07
CA LEU A 392 -17.42 0.81 -22.42
C LEU A 392 -18.01 2.18 -22.10
N LEU A 393 -18.21 2.44 -20.81
CA LEU A 393 -18.57 3.74 -20.29
C LEU A 393 -17.29 4.51 -19.98
N MET A 394 -17.14 5.73 -20.48
CA MET A 394 -15.97 6.57 -20.21
C MET A 394 -16.32 8.05 -20.14
N GLU A 395 -15.50 8.83 -19.44
CA GLU A 395 -15.68 10.28 -19.33
C GLU A 395 -14.48 11.00 -19.91
N ILE A 396 -14.73 11.94 -20.84
CA ILE A 396 -13.72 12.70 -21.56
C ILE A 396 -14.07 14.18 -21.48
N GLY A 397 -13.29 14.96 -20.74
CA GLY A 397 -13.53 16.40 -20.61
C GLY A 397 -14.94 16.77 -20.13
N GLY A 398 -15.54 15.94 -19.27
CA GLY A 398 -16.92 16.09 -18.79
C GLY A 398 -17.99 15.43 -19.66
N LEU A 399 -17.69 15.09 -20.92
CA LEU A 399 -18.60 14.30 -21.75
C LEU A 399 -18.62 12.87 -21.26
N LEU A 400 -19.83 12.32 -21.11
CA LEU A 400 -20.01 10.91 -20.82
C LEU A 400 -20.22 10.18 -22.15
N VAL A 401 -19.46 9.11 -22.38
CA VAL A 401 -19.50 8.30 -23.60
C VAL A 401 -19.83 6.86 -23.25
N ALA A 402 -20.78 6.26 -23.96
CA ALA A 402 -21.07 4.83 -23.92
C ALA A 402 -20.81 4.23 -25.31
N GLU A 403 -19.68 3.52 -25.43
CA GLU A 403 -19.28 2.80 -26.64
C GLU A 403 -19.79 1.36 -26.56
N TRP A 404 -20.80 1.06 -27.39
CA TRP A 404 -21.35 -0.28 -27.47
C TRP A 404 -20.53 -1.16 -28.40
N SER A 405 -20.23 -2.38 -27.95
CA SER A 405 -19.69 -3.46 -28.78
C SER A 405 -20.65 -3.87 -29.92
N HIS A 406 -20.19 -4.78 -30.80
CA HIS A 406 -20.89 -5.23 -32.01
C HIS A 406 -21.25 -4.07 -32.97
N SER A 407 -22.37 -4.17 -33.67
CA SER A 407 -22.93 -3.10 -34.51
C SER A 407 -23.62 -1.97 -33.70
N GLY A 408 -23.35 -1.90 -32.38
CA GLY A 408 -23.87 -0.88 -31.49
C GLY A 408 -23.33 0.53 -31.81
N LYS A 409 -24.13 1.54 -31.47
CA LYS A 409 -23.80 2.96 -31.66
C LYS A 409 -22.93 3.50 -30.52
N CYS A 410 -22.22 4.58 -30.76
CA CYS A 410 -21.58 5.37 -29.72
C CYS A 410 -22.56 6.43 -29.21
N HIS A 411 -22.92 6.36 -27.93
CA HIS A 411 -23.77 7.37 -27.28
C HIS A 411 -22.91 8.35 -26.50
N VAL A 412 -23.28 9.63 -26.52
CA VAL A 412 -22.55 10.69 -25.81
C VAL A 412 -23.56 11.61 -25.14
N TRP A 413 -23.28 12.03 -23.91
CA TRP A 413 -24.09 12.97 -23.14
C TRP A 413 -23.25 14.17 -22.72
N HIS A 414 -23.82 15.37 -22.84
CA HIS A 414 -23.26 16.58 -22.27
C HIS A 414 -23.52 16.63 -20.74
N PRO A 415 -22.63 17.22 -19.91
CA PRO A 415 -22.85 17.34 -18.45
C PRO A 415 -24.21 17.88 -18.02
N SER A 416 -24.81 18.77 -18.84
CA SER A 416 -26.10 19.40 -18.57
C SER A 416 -27.30 18.51 -18.89
N GLU A 417 -27.13 17.42 -19.63
CA GLU A 417 -28.21 16.53 -20.05
C GLU A 417 -28.58 15.56 -18.93
N LYS A 418 -29.89 15.39 -18.71
CA LYS A 418 -30.45 14.45 -17.74
C LYS A 418 -31.69 13.76 -18.35
N PRO A 419 -31.89 12.45 -18.11
CA PRO A 419 -31.02 11.54 -17.37
C PRO A 419 -29.76 11.15 -18.17
N ARG A 420 -28.69 10.77 -17.46
CA ARG A 420 -27.45 10.23 -18.04
C ARG A 420 -26.93 9.07 -17.18
N PRO A 421 -26.13 8.15 -17.75
CA PRO A 421 -25.56 7.04 -16.99
C PRO A 421 -24.81 7.50 -15.73
N ILE A 422 -24.97 6.75 -14.64
CA ILE A 422 -24.20 6.92 -13.40
C ILE A 422 -23.03 5.94 -13.45
N PHE A 423 -21.80 6.40 -13.21
CA PHE A 423 -20.63 5.51 -13.19
C PHE A 423 -20.68 4.53 -12.01
N TYR A 424 -20.05 3.36 -12.21
CA TYR A 424 -19.81 2.35 -11.17
C TYR A 424 -21.07 1.70 -10.57
N SER A 425 -22.22 1.85 -11.21
CA SER A 425 -23.42 1.08 -10.87
C SER A 425 -23.16 -0.41 -11.12
N LYS A 426 -23.77 -1.25 -10.26
CA LYS A 426 -23.68 -2.71 -10.39
C LYS A 426 -24.47 -3.22 -11.59
N GLU A 427 -25.60 -2.59 -11.88
CA GLU A 427 -26.54 -2.97 -12.93
C GLU A 427 -26.89 -1.75 -13.77
N TYR A 428 -27.06 -2.00 -15.06
CA TYR A 428 -27.52 -1.02 -16.04
C TYR A 428 -28.55 -1.69 -16.93
N GLY A 429 -29.66 -1.01 -17.20
CA GLY A 429 -30.56 -1.31 -18.30
C GLY A 429 -30.02 -0.77 -19.63
N ARG A 430 -30.67 -1.15 -20.73
CA ARG A 430 -30.37 -0.58 -22.05
C ARG A 430 -30.60 0.93 -22.08
N ASP A 431 -31.74 1.35 -21.55
CA ASP A 431 -32.18 2.76 -21.60
C ASP A 431 -31.28 3.66 -20.76
N ASP A 432 -30.64 3.12 -19.72
CA ASP A 432 -29.62 3.83 -18.94
C ASP A 432 -28.41 4.19 -19.78
N LEU A 433 -28.12 3.43 -20.85
CA LEU A 433 -26.90 3.48 -21.66
C LEU A 433 -27.15 3.87 -23.13
N THR A 434 -28.34 4.36 -23.45
CA THR A 434 -28.68 4.86 -24.79
C THR A 434 -29.35 6.22 -24.74
N CYS A 435 -28.77 7.22 -25.40
CA CYS A 435 -29.45 8.48 -25.70
C CYS A 435 -30.29 8.38 -26.99
N SER A 436 -31.45 9.06 -27.00
CA SER A 436 -32.20 9.40 -28.20
C SER A 436 -32.05 10.90 -28.45
N TYR A 437 -31.67 11.26 -29.67
CA TYR A 437 -31.53 12.65 -30.10
C TYR A 437 -32.35 12.83 -31.38
N SER A 438 -32.91 14.02 -31.55
CA SER A 438 -33.71 14.36 -32.72
C SER A 438 -32.86 14.26 -33.99
N TRP A 439 -33.39 13.60 -35.02
CA TRP A 439 -32.76 13.40 -36.34
C TRP A 439 -32.35 14.68 -37.09
N SER A 440 -32.65 15.85 -36.52
CA SER A 440 -32.36 17.17 -37.09
C SER A 440 -30.90 17.61 -36.94
N ASP A 441 -30.11 16.98 -36.05
CA ASP A 441 -28.68 17.25 -35.92
C ASP A 441 -27.87 16.01 -36.35
N MET A 442 -27.43 15.98 -37.61
CA MET A 442 -26.65 14.86 -38.19
C MET A 442 -25.24 14.72 -37.60
N ASP A 443 -24.82 15.67 -36.77
CA ASP A 443 -23.55 15.69 -36.05
C ASP A 443 -23.74 15.55 -34.52
N ALA A 444 -24.95 15.16 -34.08
CA ALA A 444 -25.24 14.81 -32.69
C ALA A 444 -25.18 13.28 -32.45
N PRO A 445 -24.88 12.86 -31.20
CA PRO A 445 -25.01 11.46 -30.80
C PRO A 445 -26.47 10.99 -30.92
N PRO A 446 -26.75 9.68 -31.10
CA PRO A 446 -25.79 8.60 -31.15
C PRO A 446 -25.09 8.45 -32.52
N PHE A 447 -23.79 8.17 -32.48
CA PHE A 447 -22.96 8.03 -33.68
C PHE A 447 -22.91 6.59 -34.17
N PHE A 448 -22.98 6.42 -35.49
CA PHE A 448 -22.81 5.15 -36.18
C PHE A 448 -21.36 5.00 -36.66
N HIS A 449 -20.79 3.80 -36.57
CA HIS A 449 -19.41 3.51 -36.98
C HIS A 449 -19.27 3.19 -38.47
N HIS A 450 -19.83 4.02 -39.36
CA HIS A 450 -19.71 3.86 -40.81
C HIS A 450 -18.47 4.56 -41.39
N GLY A 451 -17.85 3.95 -42.40
CA GLY A 451 -16.73 4.57 -43.13
C GLY A 451 -15.41 4.58 -42.36
N SER A 452 -15.14 3.56 -41.53
CA SER A 452 -13.94 3.48 -40.68
C SER A 452 -12.63 3.72 -41.43
N GLU A 453 -12.49 3.17 -42.63
CA GLU A 453 -11.26 3.28 -43.44
C GLU A 453 -10.99 4.70 -43.93
N ARG A 454 -12.06 5.48 -44.15
CA ARG A 454 -11.98 6.89 -44.55
C ARG A 454 -11.94 7.84 -43.35
N GLY A 455 -11.97 7.31 -42.12
CA GLY A 455 -12.02 8.12 -40.91
C GLY A 455 -13.36 8.84 -40.67
N THR A 456 -14.44 8.47 -41.38
CA THR A 456 -15.68 9.25 -41.41
C THR A 456 -16.31 9.39 -40.02
N TRP A 457 -16.60 8.27 -39.35
CA TRP A 457 -17.20 8.32 -38.01
C TRP A 457 -16.21 8.85 -36.97
N GLN A 458 -14.92 8.53 -37.11
CA GLN A 458 -13.87 8.98 -36.21
C GLN A 458 -13.78 10.51 -36.18
N ASN A 459 -13.79 11.13 -37.35
CA ASN A 459 -13.76 12.58 -37.48
C ASN A 459 -15.02 13.23 -36.89
N LYS A 460 -16.20 12.62 -37.04
CA LYS A 460 -17.44 13.11 -36.42
C LYS A 460 -17.36 13.11 -34.90
N ILE A 461 -17.01 11.98 -34.30
CA ILE A 461 -16.89 11.87 -32.84
C ILE A 461 -15.77 12.78 -32.32
N SER A 462 -14.62 12.82 -32.99
CA SER A 462 -13.50 13.69 -32.59
C SER A 462 -13.88 15.17 -32.67
N SER A 463 -14.59 15.59 -33.71
CA SER A 463 -15.10 16.96 -33.86
C SER A 463 -16.11 17.31 -32.78
N PHE A 464 -17.01 16.39 -32.45
CA PHE A 464 -17.96 16.57 -31.35
C PHE A 464 -17.24 16.76 -30.00
N ILE A 465 -16.29 15.88 -29.68
CA ILE A 465 -15.49 15.98 -28.46
C ILE A 465 -14.73 17.31 -28.43
N ARG A 466 -14.05 17.68 -29.53
CA ARG A 466 -13.32 18.95 -29.63
C ARG A 466 -14.23 20.15 -29.37
N ARG A 467 -15.41 20.19 -29.99
CA ARG A 467 -16.35 21.31 -29.87
C ARG A 467 -16.79 21.56 -28.42
N HIS A 468 -16.96 20.50 -27.64
CA HIS A 468 -17.49 20.58 -26.27
C HIS A 468 -16.41 20.57 -25.18
N THR A 469 -15.19 20.14 -25.48
CA THR A 469 -14.14 19.95 -24.46
C THR A 469 -12.82 20.64 -24.78
N ASN A 470 -12.65 21.18 -25.99
CA ASN A 470 -11.38 21.66 -26.55
C ASN A 470 -10.27 20.59 -26.65
N ILE A 471 -10.56 19.32 -26.37
CA ILE A 471 -9.62 18.21 -26.56
C ILE A 471 -9.51 17.92 -28.05
N THR A 472 -8.31 18.09 -28.59
CA THR A 472 -8.00 17.84 -30.00
C THR A 472 -7.23 16.54 -30.17
N LEU A 473 -7.43 15.84 -31.28
CA LEU A 473 -6.53 14.80 -31.76
C LEU A 473 -6.43 14.94 -33.28
N MET A 474 -5.26 14.66 -33.83
CA MET A 474 -5.06 14.59 -35.27
C MET A 474 -5.52 13.21 -35.78
N SER A 475 -6.00 13.13 -37.02
CA SER A 475 -6.43 11.85 -37.60
C SER A 475 -5.31 10.80 -37.60
N SER A 476 -4.05 11.21 -37.75
CA SER A 476 -2.89 10.33 -37.63
C SER A 476 -2.67 9.72 -36.23
N GLU A 477 -3.29 10.29 -35.19
CA GLU A 477 -3.19 9.79 -33.81
C GLU A 477 -4.24 8.71 -33.52
N PHE A 478 -5.43 8.80 -34.11
CA PHE A 478 -6.57 7.93 -33.81
C PHE A 478 -6.95 6.95 -34.92
N MET A 479 -6.24 7.00 -36.05
CA MET A 479 -6.34 5.98 -37.10
C MET A 479 -5.31 4.87 -36.86
N PRO A 480 -5.61 3.60 -37.19
CA PRO A 480 -4.64 2.52 -37.12
C PRO A 480 -3.39 2.85 -37.95
N ARG A 481 -2.22 2.52 -37.42
CA ARG A 481 -0.99 2.49 -38.22
C ARG A 481 -0.92 1.16 -38.95
N ASP A 482 -0.43 1.19 -40.18
CA ASP A 482 -0.16 -0.01 -40.98
C ASP A 482 1.15 -0.69 -40.56
#